data_AF-A0A2N5A713-F1
#
_entry.id   AF-A0A2N5A713-F1
#
_cell.length_a   1.000
_cell.length_b   1.000
_cell.length_c   1.000
_cell.angle_alpha   90.00
_cell.angle_beta   90.00
_cell.angle_gamma   90.00
#
_symmetry.space_group_name_H-M   'P 1'
#
loop_
_entity.id
_entity.type
_entity.pdbx_description
1 polymer ?
#
loop_
_entity_poly.entity_id
_entity_poly.type
_entity_poly.pdbx_seq_one_letter_code
_entity_poly.pdbx_strand_id
1 'polypeptide(L)' 'MSRQWMTLMAILLVYIPVAIDATVLHVAAPTLSVALGSSGNELLWIIDIYSLVMAGMVLPMGALGDKIGFKRLLLLG' A
#
# COMPACT_ATOMS: atom_id res chain seq x y z
N MET A 1 19.25 -11.16 -20.48
CA MET A 1 19.15 -11.53 -19.04
C MET A 1 19.51 -10.39 -18.08
N SER A 2 20.66 -9.69 -18.21
CA SER A 2 21.04 -8.59 -17.29
C SER A 2 20.00 -7.45 -17.16
N ARG A 3 19.37 -7.05 -18.28
CA ARG A 3 18.34 -6.00 -18.31
C ARG A 3 17.07 -6.35 -17.51
N GLN A 4 16.67 -7.61 -17.46
CA GLN A 4 15.48 -8.06 -16.73
C GLN A 4 15.73 -8.02 -15.21
N TRP A 5 16.94 -8.38 -14.79
CA TRP A 5 17.38 -8.28 -13.40
C TRP A 5 17.43 -6.82 -12.91
N MET A 6 17.89 -5.89 -13.75
CA MET A 6 17.86 -4.46 -13.43
C MET A 6 16.42 -3.93 -13.27
N THR A 7 15.50 -4.36 -14.15
CA THR A 7 14.08 -3.98 -14.02
C THR A 7 13.47 -4.53 -12.73
N LEU A 8 13.77 -5.77 -12.36
CA LEU A 8 13.29 -6.37 -11.11
C LEU A 8 13.84 -5.62 -9.88
N MET A 9 15.12 -5.27 -9.88
CA MET A 9 15.72 -4.47 -8.80
C MET A 9 15.05 -3.10 -8.67
N ALA A 10 14.77 -2.42 -9.78
CA ALA A 10 14.08 -1.13 -9.76
C ALA A 10 12.65 -1.26 -9.22
N ILE A 11 11.91 -2.29 -9.61
CA ILE A 11 10.56 -2.56 -9.10
C ILE A 11 10.59 -2.86 -7.60
N LEU A 12 11.54 -3.70 -7.16
CA LEU A 12 11.71 -4.01 -5.73
C LEU A 12 12.03 -2.74 -4.92
N LEU A 13 12.90 -1.87 -5.43
CA LEU A 13 13.30 -0.65 -4.75
C LEU A 13 12.12 0.32 -4.56
N VAL A 14 11.24 0.42 -5.57
CA VAL A 14 10.00 1.21 -5.49
C VAL A 14 8.94 0.56 -4.61
N TYR A 15 8.94 -0.78 -4.48
CA TYR A 15 7.97 -1.51 -3.67
C TYR A 15 8.26 -1.45 -2.16
N ILE A 16 9.53 -1.31 -1.75
CA ILE A 16 9.93 -1.26 -0.33
C ILE A 16 9.17 -0.18 0.47
N PRO A 17 9.08 1.09 0.03
CA PRO A 17 8.30 2.12 0.72
C PRO A 17 6.82 1.76 0.92
N VAL A 18 6.21 1.10 -0.08
CA VAL A 18 4.81 0.68 -0.04
C VAL A 18 4.60 -0.43 1.02
N ALA A 19 5.54 -1.36 1.12
CA ALA A 19 5.50 -2.40 2.15
C ALA A 19 5.69 -1.81 3.56
N ILE A 20 6.51 -0.76 3.69
CA ILE A 20 6.71 -0.05 4.96
C ILE A 20 5.42 0.66 5.38
N ASP A 21 4.67 1.27 4.47
CA ASP A 21 3.42 1.98 4.76
C ASP A 21 2.39 1.09 5.49
N ALA A 22 2.24 -0.16 5.04
CA ALA A 22 1.37 -1.15 5.68
C ALA A 22 1.79 -1.50 7.13
N THR A 23 3.09 -1.44 7.42
CA THR A 23 3.62 -1.69 8.78
C THR A 23 3.51 -0.45 9.67
N VAL A 24 3.67 0.74 9.11
CA VAL A 24 3.51 2.01 9.84
C VAL A 24 2.07 2.15 10.33
N LEU A 25 1.08 1.78 9.52
CA LEU A 25 -0.32 1.83 9.93
C LEU A 25 -0.59 0.91 11.14
N HIS A 26 -0.04 -0.30 11.16
CA HIS A 26 -0.18 -1.23 12.28
C HIS A 26 0.53 -0.74 13.57
N VAL A 27 1.63 0.00 13.44
CA VAL A 27 2.38 0.55 14.58
C VAL A 27 1.78 1.87 15.08
N ALA A 28 1.19 2.68 14.19
CA ALA A 28 0.60 3.99 14.49
C ALA A 28 -0.86 3.89 14.95
N ALA A 29 -1.64 2.93 14.47
CA ALA A 29 -3.04 2.72 14.86
C ALA A 29 -3.23 2.61 16.40
N PRO A 30 -2.43 1.83 17.16
CA PRO A 30 -2.59 1.74 18.60
C PRO A 30 -2.22 3.06 19.32
N THR A 31 -1.25 3.84 18.81
CA THR A 31 -0.90 5.14 19.42
C THR A 31 -1.97 6.20 19.18
N LEU A 32 -2.61 6.21 18.01
CA LEU A 32 -3.78 7.05 17.72
C LEU A 32 -5.02 6.65 18.55
N SER A 33 -5.26 5.35 18.74
CA SER A 33 -6.39 4.86 19.54
C SER A 33 -6.27 5.24 21.02
N VAL A 34 -5.06 5.18 21.59
CA VAL A 34 -4.79 5.64 22.96
C VAL A 34 -4.92 7.16 23.08
N ALA A 35 -4.44 7.93 22.09
CA ALA A 35 -4.51 9.39 22.11
C ALA A 35 -5.94 9.95 21.98
N LEU A 36 -6.84 9.23 21.31
CA LEU A 36 -8.23 9.65 21.07
C LEU A 36 -9.24 9.05 22.06
N GLY A 37 -8.82 8.14 22.94
CA GLY A 37 -9.74 7.43 23.86
C GLY A 37 -10.70 6.48 23.13
N SER A 38 -10.26 5.97 21.97
CA SER A 38 -11.10 5.21 21.05
C SER A 38 -11.44 3.82 21.60
N SER A 39 -12.69 3.39 21.44
CA SER A 39 -13.14 2.07 21.91
C SER A 39 -12.44 0.95 21.13
N GLY A 40 -12.20 -0.23 21.73
CA GLY A 40 -11.48 -1.32 21.06
C GLY A 40 -12.06 -1.75 19.69
N ASN A 41 -13.36 -1.50 19.46
CA ASN A 41 -14.04 -1.74 18.19
C ASN A 41 -13.62 -0.76 17.08
N GLU A 42 -13.38 0.50 17.41
CA GLU A 42 -12.92 1.49 16.43
C GLU A 42 -11.47 1.22 15.99
N LEU A 43 -10.61 0.72 16.90
CA LEU A 43 -9.26 0.29 16.53
C LEU A 43 -9.27 -0.86 15.52
N LEU A 44 -10.18 -1.83 15.69
CA LEU A 44 -10.37 -2.91 14.72
C LEU A 44 -10.81 -2.37 13.36
N TRP A 45 -11.77 -1.44 13.34
CA TRP A 45 -12.21 -0.79 12.09
C TRP A 45 -11.09 0.01 11.39
N ILE A 46 -10.21 0.69 12.13
CA ILE A 46 -9.06 1.42 11.55
C ILE A 46 -8.10 0.46 10.84
N ILE A 47 -7.90 -0.74 11.40
CA ILE A 47 -7.03 -1.75 10.80
C ILE A 47 -7.73 -2.40 9.59
N ASP A 48 -9.00 -2.78 9.74
CA ASP A 48 -9.75 -3.50 8.72
C ASP A 48 -10.05 -2.63 7.48
N ILE A 49 -10.25 -1.32 7.64
CA ILE A 49 -10.58 -0.43 6.53
C ILE A 49 -9.44 -0.32 5.51
N TYR A 50 -8.18 -0.43 5.95
CA TYR A 50 -7.02 -0.47 5.05
C TYR A 50 -7.12 -1.66 4.09
N SER A 51 -7.43 -2.85 4.62
CA SER A 51 -7.59 -4.07 3.83
C SER A 51 -8.79 -3.99 2.87
N LEU A 52 -9.91 -3.41 3.32
CA LEU A 52 -11.11 -3.21 2.49
C LEU A 52 -10.84 -2.25 1.33
N VAL A 53 -10.21 -1.10 1.61
CA VAL A 53 -9.87 -0.11 0.58
C VAL A 53 -8.85 -0.69 -0.40
N MET A 54 -7.81 -1.37 0.08
CA MET A 54 -6.84 -2.06 -0.77
C MET A 54 -7.54 -3.08 -1.68
N ALA A 55 -8.36 -3.98 -1.13
CA ALA A 55 -9.10 -4.97 -1.92
C ALA A 55 -9.99 -4.32 -2.97
N GLY A 56 -10.66 -3.21 -2.63
CA GLY A 56 -11.49 -2.43 -3.56
C GLY A 56 -10.68 -1.70 -4.63
N MET A 57 -9.46 -1.24 -4.31
CA MET A 57 -8.60 -0.49 -5.23
C MET A 57 -7.69 -1.36 -6.10
N VAL A 58 -7.46 -2.62 -5.76
CA VAL A 58 -6.66 -3.55 -6.59
C VAL A 58 -7.25 -3.67 -8.00
N LEU A 59 -8.57 -3.84 -8.13
CA LEU A 59 -9.23 -3.97 -9.45
C LEU A 59 -9.09 -2.68 -10.29
N PRO A 60 -9.47 -1.49 -9.78
CA PRO A 60 -9.29 -0.22 -10.48
C PRO A 60 -7.83 0.05 -10.84
N MET A 61 -6.88 -0.14 -9.91
CA MET A 61 -5.47 0.11 -10.16
C MET A 61 -4.87 -0.87 -11.18
N GLY A 62 -5.32 -2.13 -11.17
CA GLY A 62 -4.96 -3.12 -12.19
C GLY A 62 -5.42 -2.69 -13.58
N ALA A 63 -6.69 -2.31 -13.71
CA ALA A 63 -7.25 -1.80 -14.97
C ALA A 63 -6.57 -0.48 -15.42
N LEU A 64 -6.19 0.37 -14.48
CA LEU A 64 -5.45 1.60 -14.75
C LEU A 64 -4.03 1.28 -15.27
N GLY A 65 -3.34 0.31 -14.66
CA GLY A 65 -2.03 -0.18 -15.09
C GLY A 65 -2.06 -0.76 -16.50
N ASP A 66 -3.11 -1.50 -16.84
CA ASP A 66 -3.31 -2.08 -18.18
C ASP A 66 -3.56 -1.01 -19.25
N LYS A 67 -4.27 0.08 -18.88
CA LYS A 67 -4.63 1.14 -19.84
C LYS A 67 -3.53 2.16 -20.09
N ILE A 68 -2.82 2.59 -19.04
CA ILE A 68 -1.79 3.63 -19.14
C ILE A 68 -0.37 3.04 -19.30
N GLY A 69 -0.21 1.77 -18.94
CA GLY A 69 1.05 1.04 -18.94
C GLY A 69 1.80 1.17 -17.60
N PHE A 70 2.15 0.02 -16.99
CA PHE A 70 2.85 -0.07 -15.71
C PHE A 70 4.11 0.79 -15.61
N LYS A 71 4.85 0.97 -16.72
CA LYS A 71 6.05 1.83 -16.73
C LYS A 71 5.74 3.31 -16.51
N ARG A 72 4.61 3.81 -17.02
CA ARG A 72 4.17 5.20 -16.79
C ARG A 72 3.57 5.37 -15.42
N LEU A 73 2.84 4.36 -14.93
CA LEU A 73 2.30 4.33 -13.59
C LEU A 73 3.41 4.40 -12.53
N LEU A 74 4.49 3.63 -12.72
CA LEU A 74 5.69 3.66 -11.87
C LEU A 74 6.45 4.99 -11.89
N LEU A 75 6.28 5.82 -12.93
CA LEU A 75 6.92 7.15 -13.02
C LEU A 75 6.02 8.27 -12.49
N LEU A 76 4.73 7.99 -12.28
CA LEU A 76 3.75 8.94 -11.73
C LEU A 76 3.67 8.87 -10.19
N GLY A 77 4.01 7.71 -9.61
CA GLY A 77 4.19 7.55 -8.16
C GLY A 77 5.54 8.09 -7.70
#